data_AF-A0A1I4GGA0-F1
#
_entry.id   AF-A0A1I4GGA0-F1
#
_cell.length_a   1.000
_cell.length_b   1.000
_cell.length_c   1.000
_cell.angle_alpha   90.00
_cell.angle_beta   90.00
_cell.angle_gamma   90.00
#
_symmetry.space_group_name_H-M   'P 1'
#
loop_
_entity.id
_entity.type
_entity.pdbx_description
1 polymer ?
#
loop_
_entity_poly.entity_id
_entity_poly.type
_entity_poly.pdbx_seq_one_letter_code
_entity_poly.pdbx_strand_id
1 'polypeptide(L)' 'MWLQKIIQLKKRTRGFHLITREIMQQLPELSDFNIGIMHVFIQHTSASLTLNENADPSVR' A
#
# COMPACT_ATOMS: atom_id res chain seq x y z
N MET A 1 11.20 -9.26 15.30
CA MET A 1 9.83 -8.95 15.74
C MET A 1 8.91 -9.05 14.52
N TRP A 2 7.67 -9.50 14.66
CA TRP A 2 6.69 -9.50 13.55
C TRP A 2 5.57 -8.52 13.91
N LEU A 3 5.09 -7.77 12.92
CA LEU A 3 4.04 -6.76 13.07
C LEU A 3 2.91 -7.10 12.10
N GLN A 4 1.67 -7.04 12.58
CA GLN A 4 0.47 -7.14 11.76
C GLN A 4 -0.44 -5.96 12.05
N LYS A 5 -0.87 -5.26 11.00
CA LYS A 5 -1.71 -4.07 11.11
C LYS A 5 -2.75 -4.03 10.01
N ILE A 6 -3.97 -3.65 10.36
CA ILE A 6 -5.03 -3.35 9.39
C ILE A 6 -4.90 -1.88 9.00
N ILE A 7 -4.84 -1.62 7.70
CA ILE A 7 -4.76 -0.27 7.12
C ILE A 7 -6.08 0.01 6.40
N GLN A 8 -6.66 1.19 6.64
CA GLN A 8 -7.90 1.61 5.98
C GLN A 8 -7.58 2.65 4.92
N LEU A 9 -7.94 2.37 3.67
CA LEU A 9 -7.79 3.32 2.57
C LEU A 9 -9.08 4.10 2.36
N LYS A 10 -8.95 5.36 1.95
CA LYS A 10 -10.09 6.15 1.46
C LYS A 10 -10.76 5.46 0.28
N LYS A 11 -12.08 5.58 0.22
CA LYS A 11 -12.89 5.12 -0.93
C LYS A 11 -12.45 5.87 -2.19
N ARG A 12 -12.36 5.15 -3.31
CA ARG A 12 -11.99 5.72 -4.61
C ARG A 12 -12.89 5.15 -5.70
N THR A 13 -13.09 5.92 -6.76
CA THR A 13 -13.76 5.44 -7.97
C THR A 13 -12.86 4.47 -8.73
N ARG A 14 -13.41 3.77 -9.73
CA ARG A 14 -12.64 2.84 -10.58
C ARG A 14 -11.46 3.57 -11.24
N GLY A 15 -10.27 2.96 -11.18
CA GLY A 15 -9.03 3.48 -11.76
C GLY A 15 -7.81 3.05 -10.95
N PHE A 16 -6.62 3.48 -11.37
CA PHE A 16 -5.39 3.29 -10.62
C PHE A 16 -5.15 4.46 -9.67
N HIS A 17 -4.75 4.12 -8.45
CA HIS A 17 -4.58 5.10 -7.38
C HIS A 17 -3.30 4.87 -6.62
N LEU A 18 -2.60 5.96 -6.41
CA LEU A 18 -1.34 6.00 -5.69
C LEU A 18 -1.61 6.05 -4.19
N ILE A 19 -1.33 4.92 -3.53
CA ILE A 19 -1.66 4.69 -2.11
C ILE A 19 -0.43 4.61 -1.20
N THR A 20 0.79 4.70 -1.74
CA THR A 20 2.04 4.57 -0.97
C THR A 20 2.09 5.53 0.22
N ARG A 21 1.78 6.81 0.01
CA ARG A 21 1.81 7.82 1.09
C ARG A 21 0.78 7.53 2.19
N GLU A 22 -0.42 7.09 1.80
CA GLU A 22 -1.50 6.77 2.73
C GLU A 22 -1.18 5.54 3.58
N ILE A 23 -0.53 4.53 2.99
CA ILE A 23 -0.03 3.35 3.71
C ILE A 23 1.07 3.76 4.70
N MET A 24 2.08 4.53 4.25
CA MET A 24 3.20 4.96 5.11
C MET A 24 2.76 5.79 6.30
N GLN A 25 1.74 6.66 6.14
CA GLN A 25 1.17 7.43 7.24
C GLN A 25 0.50 6.55 8.31
N GLN A 26 -0.03 5.40 7.91
CA GLN A 26 -0.70 4.45 8.81
C GLN A 26 0.23 3.37 9.36
N LEU A 27 1.47 3.28 8.88
CA LEU A 27 2.47 2.29 9.32
C LEU A 27 3.80 2.95 9.73
N PRO A 28 3.80 3.89 10.70
CA PRO A 28 5.02 4.52 11.18
C PRO A 28 6.02 3.51 11.78
N GLU A 29 5.54 2.42 12.36
CA GLU A 29 6.37 1.36 12.95
C GLU A 29 7.29 0.67 11.94
N LEU A 30 7.06 0.85 10.63
CA LEU A 30 7.94 0.34 9.58
C LEU A 30 9.37 0.90 9.71
N SER A 31 9.55 2.10 10.28
CA SER A 31 10.88 2.68 10.50
C SER A 31 11.76 1.89 11.47
N ASP A 32 11.16 1.05 12.31
CA ASP A 32 11.88 0.24 13.29
C ASP A 32 12.48 -1.03 12.67
N PHE A 33 12.17 -1.30 11.40
CA PHE A 33 12.66 -2.45 10.64
C PHE A 33 13.72 -2.01 9.61
N ASN A 34 14.93 -2.57 9.74
CA ASN A 34 15.99 -2.35 8.75
C ASN A 34 15.92 -3.31 7.56
N ILE A 35 15.41 -4.53 7.77
CA ILE A 35 15.30 -5.58 6.75
C ILE A 35 14.20 -6.56 7.13
N GLY A 36 13.49 -7.10 6.13
CA GLY A 36 12.46 -8.10 6.34
C GLY A 36 11.64 -8.39 5.10
N ILE A 37 10.56 -9.14 5.29
CA ILE A 37 9.55 -9.43 4.26
C ILE A 37 8.24 -8.80 4.72
N MET A 38 7.60 -8.04 3.82
CA MET A 38 6.27 -7.47 4.05
C MET A 38 5.26 -8.19 3.17
N HIS A 39 4.24 -8.75 3.80
CA HIS A 39 3.07 -9.27 3.09
C HIS A 39 1.96 -8.22 3.11
N VAL A 40 1.46 -7.86 1.93
CA VAL A 40 0.33 -6.93 1.79
C VAL A 40 -0.85 -7.68 1.21
N PHE A 41 -1.94 -7.74 1.96
CA PHE A 41 -3.16 -8.43 1.56
C PHE A 41 -4.33 -7.45 1.48
N ILE A 42 -4.97 -7.38 0.32
CA ILE A 42 -6.18 -6.59 0.14
C ILE A 42 -7.40 -7.41 0.56
N GLN A 43 -8.13 -6.92 1.56
CA GLN A 43 -9.33 -7.58 2.08
C GLN A 43 -10.59 -7.19 1.29
N HIS A 44 -10.47 -7.15 -0.04
CA HIS A 44 -11.56 -6.83 -0.96
C HIS A 44 -11.49 -7.70 -2.20
N THR A 45 -12.65 -8.09 -2.73
CA THR A 45 -12.76 -8.88 -3.97
C THR A 45 -12.93 -8.00 -5.22
N SER A 46 -13.25 -6.72 -5.04
CA SER A 46 -13.54 -5.76 -6.11
C SER A 46 -12.35 -4.86 -6.49
N ALA A 47 -11.18 -5.10 -5.89
CA ALA A 47 -9.98 -4.30 -6.10
C ALA A 47 -8.74 -5.20 -6.05
N SER A 48 -7.62 -4.69 -6.55
CA SER A 48 -6.33 -5.37 -6.52
C SER A 48 -5.22 -4.40 -6.14
N LEU A 49 -4.09 -4.95 -5.69
CA LEU A 49 -2.87 -4.20 -5.43
C LEU A 49 -1.86 -4.52 -6.53
N THR A 50 -1.19 -3.49 -7.02
CA THR A 50 -0.14 -3.61 -8.02
C THR A 50 1.04 -2.75 -7.58
N LEU A 51 2.26 -3.25 -7.79
CA LEU A 51 3.47 -2.44 -7.74
C LEU A 51 3.81 -2.06 -9.17
N ASN A 52 3.92 -0.77 -9.45
CA ASN A 52 4.22 -0.25 -10.77
C ASN A 52 5.10 1.00 -10.67
N GLU A 53 5.73 1.36 -11.78
CA GLU A 53 6.48 2.61 -11.90
C GLU A 53 5.54 3.81 -11.78
N ASN A 54 6.06 4.88 -11.18
CA ASN A 54 5.32 6.11 -10.95
C ASN A 54 6.09 7.37 -11.40
N ALA A 55 7.15 7.22 -12.19
CA ALA A 55 7.92 8.35 -12.70
C ALA A 55 7.24 8.99 -13.93
N ASP A 56 6.70 8.16 -14.83
CA ASP A 56 6.04 8.61 -16.05
C ASP A 56 4.49 8.58 -15.89
N PRO A 57 3.78 9.70 -16.13
CA PRO A 57 2.31 9.75 -16.08
C PRO A 57 1.60 8.80 -17.05
N SER A 58 2.24 8.40 -18.15
CA SER A 58 1.67 7.49 -19.17
C SER A 58 1.61 6.03 -18.72
N VAL A 59 2.28 5.68 -17.61
CA VAL A 59 2.34 4.32 -17.05
C VAL A 59 1.24 4.07 -15.99
N ARG A 60 0.49 5.12 -15.61
CA ARG A 60 -0.58 5.06 -14.59
C ARG A 60 -1.94 4.67 -15.13
#